data_AF-A0A7C4A093-F1
#
_entry.id   AF-A0A7C4A093-F1
#
_cell.length_a   1.000
_cell.length_b   1.000
_cell.length_c   1.000
_cell.angle_alpha   90.00
_cell.angle_beta   90.00
_cell.angle_gamma   90.00
#
_symmetry.space_group_name_H-M   'P 1'
#
loop_
_entity.id
_entity.type
_entity.pdbx_description
1 polymer ?
#
loop_
_entity_poly.entity_id
_entity_poly.type
_entity_poly.pdbx_seq_one_letter_code
_entity_poly.pdbx_strand_id
1 'polypeptide(L)'
;MEGREVRNLYKRIDVFRCSRDGHEHFENAVSVYHVLRERKCYPEGCVYFQWRCRHPLGEKGCPRGFQHVGRLCGSCPHFYDEKVVHTPRLLLDPQQYQSFCSELRAFEGWLEGLRDREVEVEGTVNSVKPWFKELPALGSARPVLIFLGFLLNFSHAYLDLWHWLDLCYLTISKEMQARYCFRKGDRLSFRARVRVDKGRPVLYRMRQLELEQRGEGRYWTMSEALLAQKLGRPLLGQPERCLACEKGALLDVVGEGGRKGRHLLCLDGVADPGSCLRQV
;
A
#
# COMPACT_ATOMS: atom_id res chain seq x y z
N MET A 1 30.50 10.62 0.74
CA MET A 1 29.60 11.72 0.34
C MET A 1 28.53 11.84 1.41
N GLU A 2 28.44 12.97 2.12
CA GLU A 2 27.29 13.22 3.00
C GLU A 2 26.07 13.52 2.13
N GLY A 3 25.27 12.48 1.88
CA GLY A 3 24.03 12.58 1.11
C GLY A 3 22.98 13.38 1.86
N ARG A 4 22.11 14.08 1.13
CA ARG A 4 20.97 14.79 1.73
C ARG A 4 19.91 13.77 2.14
N GLU A 5 19.43 13.85 3.38
CA GLU A 5 18.40 12.92 3.86
C GLU A 5 17.00 13.33 3.42
N VAL A 6 16.17 12.34 3.09
CA VAL A 6 14.77 12.55 2.73
C VAL A 6 13.91 11.40 3.26
N ARG A 7 12.78 11.77 3.86
CA ARG A 7 11.78 10.85 4.42
C ARG A 7 10.43 11.01 3.72
N ASN A 8 9.61 9.98 3.75
CA ASN A 8 8.30 10.00 3.13
C ASN A 8 7.27 10.75 3.99
N LEU A 9 7.08 12.04 3.72
CA LEU A 9 6.10 12.86 4.45
C LEU A 9 4.65 12.42 4.21
N TYR A 10 4.37 11.73 3.11
CA TYR A 10 3.04 11.19 2.82
C TYR A 10 2.63 10.03 3.73
N LYS A 11 3.59 9.35 4.39
CA LYS A 11 3.31 8.26 5.33
C LYS A 11 3.05 8.74 6.77
N ARG A 12 3.30 10.01 7.09
CA ARG A 12 3.04 10.54 8.43
C ARG A 12 1.58 10.32 8.84
N ILE A 13 1.39 9.81 10.05
CA ILE A 13 0.09 9.52 10.67
C ILE A 13 -0.20 10.39 11.90
N ASP A 14 0.76 11.23 12.27
CA ASP A 14 0.73 12.15 13.40
C ASP A 14 0.19 13.54 13.04
N VAL A 15 -0.24 13.74 11.79
CA VAL A 15 -0.77 15.03 11.29
C VAL A 15 -2.29 15.10 11.39
N PHE A 16 -2.98 14.00 11.05
CA PHE A 16 -4.44 13.96 10.96
C PHE A 16 -5.03 12.77 11.70
N ARG A 17 -6.18 12.98 12.36
CA ARG A 17 -7.06 11.90 12.85
C ARG A 17 -8.44 12.03 12.23
N CYS A 18 -9.05 10.93 11.81
CA CYS A 18 -10.36 10.94 11.15
C CYS A 18 -11.32 9.98 11.83
N SER A 19 -12.40 10.49 12.42
CA SER A 19 -13.39 9.75 13.21
C SER A 19 -14.40 8.95 12.37
N ARG A 20 -13.97 8.41 11.24
CA ARG A 20 -14.82 7.59 10.37
C ARG A 20 -14.73 6.15 10.86
N ASP A 21 -15.86 5.48 11.04
CA ASP A 21 -15.93 4.10 11.59
C ASP A 21 -14.99 3.12 10.86
N GLY A 22 -14.88 3.25 9.53
CA GLY A 22 -13.97 2.44 8.71
C GLY A 22 -12.47 2.65 9.00
N HIS A 23 -12.10 3.62 9.84
CA HIS A 23 -10.72 3.88 10.27
C HIS A 23 -10.44 3.45 11.72
N GLU A 24 -11.43 2.93 12.45
CA GLU A 24 -11.26 2.50 13.84
C GLU A 24 -10.20 1.40 13.99
N HIS A 25 -10.06 0.54 12.97
CA HIS A 25 -9.10 -0.57 12.96
C HIS A 25 -7.63 -0.11 12.97
N PHE A 26 -7.38 1.18 12.74
CA PHE A 26 -6.07 1.82 12.84
C PHE A 26 -6.15 3.05 13.76
N GLU A 27 -6.97 2.95 14.82
CA GLU A 27 -7.15 3.98 15.85
C GLU A 27 -7.55 5.36 15.29
N ASN A 28 -8.18 5.42 14.12
CA ASN A 28 -8.47 6.68 13.42
C ASN A 28 -7.22 7.46 12.95
N ALA A 29 -6.03 6.87 13.01
CA ALA A 29 -4.82 7.42 12.40
C ALA A 29 -4.87 7.25 10.88
N VAL A 30 -4.69 8.35 10.16
CA VAL A 30 -4.76 8.38 8.70
C VAL A 30 -3.52 9.05 8.13
N SER A 31 -2.99 8.49 7.05
CA SER A 31 -1.80 9.04 6.42
C SER A 31 -2.09 10.37 5.73
N VAL A 32 -1.09 11.25 5.69
CA VAL A 32 -1.13 12.51 4.95
C VAL A 32 -1.56 12.29 3.49
N TYR A 33 -1.04 11.23 2.83
CA TYR A 33 -1.42 10.90 1.46
C TYR A 33 -2.93 10.67 1.31
N HIS A 34 -3.52 9.91 2.25
CA HIS A 34 -4.94 9.58 2.20
C HIS A 34 -5.80 10.86 2.29
N VAL A 35 -5.46 11.75 3.22
CA VAL A 35 -6.23 12.98 3.48
C VAL A 35 -6.06 13.99 2.35
N LEU A 36 -4.82 14.29 1.95
CA LEU A 36 -4.51 15.40 1.05
C LEU A 36 -4.50 15.03 -0.44
N ARG A 37 -4.23 13.77 -0.80
CA ARG A 37 -4.10 13.35 -2.21
C ARG A 37 -5.22 12.43 -2.68
N GLU A 38 -5.58 11.43 -1.87
CA GLU A 38 -6.60 10.45 -2.25
C GLU A 38 -8.02 10.97 -2.01
N ARG A 39 -8.32 11.46 -0.80
CA ARG A 39 -9.64 11.96 -0.41
C ARG A 39 -9.84 13.44 -0.64
N LYS A 40 -8.77 14.23 -0.52
CA LYS A 40 -8.81 15.70 -0.61
C LYS A 40 -9.88 16.29 0.31
N CYS A 41 -9.92 15.79 1.55
CA CYS A 41 -11.02 16.04 2.48
C CYS A 41 -10.64 16.94 3.65
N TYR A 42 -9.50 17.60 3.59
CA TYR A 42 -9.11 18.60 4.56
C TYR A 42 -8.91 19.93 3.83
N PRO A 43 -9.45 21.05 4.36
CA PRO A 43 -10.18 21.18 5.64
C PRO A 43 -11.69 20.85 5.62
N GLU A 44 -12.29 20.61 4.45
CA GLU A 44 -13.77 20.66 4.28
C GLU A 44 -14.50 19.39 4.77
N GLY A 45 -13.79 18.29 4.95
CA GLY A 45 -14.34 16.99 5.35
C GLY A 45 -14.80 16.12 4.17
N CYS A 46 -14.99 14.84 4.46
CA CYS A 46 -15.64 13.90 3.54
C CYS A 46 -17.15 13.91 3.79
N VAL A 47 -17.95 14.09 2.73
CA VAL A 47 -19.41 13.99 2.78
C VAL A 47 -19.85 12.58 2.37
N TYR A 48 -20.70 11.98 3.19
CA TYR A 48 -21.38 10.72 2.90
C TYR A 48 -22.89 10.89 3.06
N PHE A 49 -23.63 10.18 2.23
CA PHE A 49 -25.07 10.05 2.38
C PHE A 49 -25.36 8.63 2.88
N GLN A 50 -25.75 8.52 4.15
CA GLN A 50 -26.20 7.25 4.70
C GLN A 50 -27.68 7.07 4.38
N TRP A 51 -27.99 6.02 3.63
CA TRP A 51 -29.36 5.66 3.32
C TRP A 51 -29.98 4.90 4.47
N ARG A 52 -31.05 5.46 5.05
CA ARG A 52 -31.75 4.87 6.19
C ARG A 52 -33.22 4.63 5.86
N CYS A 53 -33.80 3.72 6.62
CA CYS A 53 -35.24 3.44 6.62
C CYS A 53 -35.78 3.71 8.02
N ARG A 54 -36.92 4.40 8.11
CA ARG A 54 -37.60 4.67 9.39
C ARG A 54 -38.12 3.39 10.04
N HIS A 55 -38.39 2.37 9.24
CA HIS A 55 -38.65 1.02 9.74
C HIS A 55 -37.33 0.27 9.81
N PRO A 56 -36.87 -0.16 10.99
CA PRO A 56 -35.73 -1.05 11.07
C PRO A 56 -36.08 -2.33 10.29
N LEU A 57 -35.14 -2.77 9.44
CA LEU A 57 -35.21 -4.06 8.75
C LEU A 57 -35.08 -5.18 9.81
N GLY A 58 -36.16 -5.40 10.55
CA GLY A 58 -36.31 -6.40 11.58
C GLY A 58 -37.65 -7.14 11.41
N GLU A 59 -38.30 -7.48 12.52
CA GLU A 59 -39.39 -8.48 12.62
C GLU A 59 -40.59 -8.33 11.65
N LYS A 60 -40.86 -7.13 11.10
CA LYS A 60 -41.98 -6.91 10.16
C LYS A 60 -41.58 -6.83 8.68
N GLY A 61 -40.28 -6.89 8.36
CA GLY A 61 -39.78 -6.82 6.99
C GLY A 61 -40.08 -5.48 6.27
N CYS A 62 -39.47 -5.25 5.11
CA CYS A 62 -39.82 -4.12 4.28
C CYS A 62 -41.16 -4.38 3.57
N PRO A 63 -42.13 -3.46 3.57
CA PRO A 63 -43.38 -3.61 2.81
C PRO A 63 -43.19 -3.80 1.30
N ARG A 64 -42.03 -3.37 0.78
CA ARG A 64 -41.63 -3.51 -0.64
C ARG A 64 -40.75 -4.76 -0.88
N GLY A 65 -40.58 -5.62 0.12
CA GLY A 65 -39.80 -6.86 0.02
C GLY A 65 -38.28 -6.69 -0.02
N PHE A 66 -37.74 -5.48 0.19
CA PHE A 66 -36.29 -5.27 0.20
C PHE A 66 -35.66 -5.75 1.51
N GLN A 67 -34.47 -6.36 1.40
CA GLN A 67 -33.67 -6.82 2.54
C GLN A 67 -32.67 -5.78 3.04
N HIS A 68 -32.41 -4.73 2.25
CA HIS A 68 -31.49 -3.65 2.58
C HIS A 68 -31.99 -2.34 1.96
N VAL A 69 -31.63 -1.22 2.59
CA VAL A 69 -31.91 0.11 2.02
C VAL A 69 -31.01 0.32 0.80
N GLY A 70 -31.60 0.75 -0.31
CA GLY A 70 -30.90 0.87 -1.59
C GLY A 70 -31.49 1.94 -2.48
N ARG A 71 -30.92 2.08 -3.69
CA ARG A 71 -31.31 3.11 -4.67
C ARG A 71 -32.80 3.11 -5.02
N LEU A 72 -33.45 1.94 -4.92
CA LEU A 72 -34.87 1.75 -5.23
C LEU A 72 -35.80 2.26 -4.13
N CYS A 73 -35.26 2.62 -2.97
CA CYS A 73 -36.00 3.16 -1.84
C CYS A 73 -36.30 4.66 -1.98
N GLY A 74 -35.74 5.38 -2.97
CA GLY A 74 -35.89 6.84 -3.09
C GLY A 74 -37.33 7.36 -3.17
N SER A 75 -38.27 6.56 -3.67
CA SER A 75 -39.71 6.88 -3.71
C SER A 75 -40.51 6.41 -2.49
N CYS A 76 -39.86 5.76 -1.52
CA CYS A 76 -40.50 5.25 -0.32
C CYS A 76 -40.69 6.37 0.71
N PRO A 77 -41.88 6.56 1.30
CA PRO A 77 -42.11 7.59 2.32
C PRO A 77 -41.33 7.32 3.62
N HIS A 78 -40.84 6.09 3.81
CA HIS A 78 -40.04 5.71 4.97
C HIS A 78 -38.52 5.80 4.73
N PHE A 79 -38.10 6.09 3.50
CA PHE A 79 -36.69 6.33 3.17
C PHE A 79 -36.29 7.74 3.55
N TYR A 80 -35.09 7.88 4.09
CA TYR A 80 -34.44 9.17 4.27
C TYR A 80 -32.93 9.01 4.13
N ASP A 81 -32.27 10.06 3.68
CA ASP A 81 -30.82 10.15 3.64
C ASP A 81 -30.32 11.01 4.80
N GLU A 82 -29.26 10.55 5.44
CA GLU A 82 -28.54 11.31 6.45
C GLU A 82 -27.20 11.76 5.84
N LYS A 83 -27.03 13.07 5.70
CA LYS A 83 -25.77 13.66 5.25
C LYS A 83 -24.81 13.71 6.43
N VAL A 84 -23.83 12.81 6.44
CA VAL A 84 -22.78 12.74 7.46
C VAL A 84 -21.51 13.39 6.90
N VAL A 85 -20.90 14.28 7.67
CA VAL A 85 -19.63 14.92 7.32
C VAL A 85 -18.57 14.52 8.34
N HIS A 86 -17.48 13.90 7.86
CA HIS A 86 -16.32 13.59 8.69
C HIS A 86 -15.17 14.50 8.31
N THR A 87 -14.84 15.45 9.16
CA THR A 87 -13.69 16.34 8.98
C THR A 87 -12.48 15.77 9.70
N PRO A 88 -11.35 15.53 9.01
CA PRO A 88 -10.11 15.16 9.66
C PRO A 88 -9.68 16.25 10.67
N ARG A 89 -9.42 15.84 11.91
CA ARG A 89 -8.85 16.71 12.93
C ARG A 89 -7.36 16.87 12.67
N LEU A 90 -6.89 18.10 12.58
CA LEU A 90 -5.47 18.43 12.58
C LEU A 90 -4.91 18.26 13.99
N LEU A 91 -3.80 17.52 14.10
CA LEU A 91 -3.10 17.28 15.37
C LEU A 91 -1.95 18.26 15.63
N LEU A 92 -1.41 18.85 14.57
CA LEU A 92 -0.34 19.84 14.66
C LEU A 92 -0.92 21.20 15.05
N ASP A 93 -0.16 21.97 15.82
CA ASP A 93 -0.48 23.38 16.03
C ASP A 93 -0.31 24.19 14.72
N PRO A 94 -0.83 25.43 14.64
CA PRO A 94 -0.76 26.23 13.41
C PRO A 94 0.66 26.45 12.88
N GLN A 95 1.65 26.64 13.75
CA GLN A 95 3.03 26.88 13.37
C GLN A 95 3.69 25.60 12.85
N GLN A 96 3.50 24.49 13.56
CA GLN A 96 3.92 23.16 13.13
C GLN A 96 3.31 22.76 11.80
N TYR A 97 2.02 23.05 11.60
CA TYR A 97 1.33 22.75 10.35
C TYR A 97 1.85 23.59 9.18
N GLN A 98 2.18 24.86 9.41
CA GLN A 98 2.79 25.71 8.39
C GLN A 98 4.19 25.21 7.99
N SER A 99 5.02 24.84 8.98
CA SER A 99 6.33 24.22 8.73
C SER A 99 6.19 22.91 7.97
N PHE A 100 5.26 22.05 8.39
CA PHE A 100 4.95 20.80 7.72
C PHE A 100 4.51 21.02 6.26
N CYS A 101 3.66 22.01 5.99
CA CYS A 101 3.24 22.34 4.62
C CYS A 101 4.44 22.73 3.74
N SER A 102 5.40 23.47 4.28
CA SER A 102 6.62 23.84 3.56
C SER A 102 7.52 22.64 3.30
N GLU A 103 7.73 21.78 4.30
CA GLU A 103 8.45 20.51 4.13
C GLU A 103 7.77 19.61 3.08
N LEU A 104 6.44 19.49 3.14
CA LEU A 104 5.66 18.69 2.21
C LEU A 104 5.81 19.19 0.78
N ARG A 105 5.75 20.51 0.54
CA ARG A 105 6.00 21.09 -0.79
C ARG A 105 7.40 20.79 -1.31
N ALA A 106 8.43 20.89 -0.46
CA ALA A 106 9.80 20.57 -0.86
C ALA A 106 9.95 19.08 -1.23
N PHE A 107 9.37 18.20 -0.42
CA PHE A 107 9.33 16.76 -0.69
C PHE A 107 8.57 16.42 -1.97
N GLU A 108 7.43 17.07 -2.23
CA GLU A 108 6.67 16.89 -3.46
C GLU A 108 7.44 17.36 -4.69
N GLY A 109 8.14 18.50 -4.59
CA GLY A 109 9.03 18.97 -5.64
C GLY A 109 10.17 17.99 -5.92
N TRP A 110 10.76 17.40 -4.88
CA TRP A 110 11.77 16.34 -5.02
C TRP A 110 11.19 15.08 -5.68
N LEU A 111 10.01 14.62 -5.26
CA LEU A 111 9.33 13.44 -5.85
C LEU A 111 9.03 13.65 -7.34
N GLU A 112 8.50 14.81 -7.71
CA GLU A 112 8.20 15.11 -9.11
C GLU A 112 9.51 15.22 -9.92
N GLY A 113 10.55 15.80 -9.32
CA GLY A 113 11.89 15.87 -9.90
C GLY A 113 12.56 14.52 -10.12
N LEU A 114 12.11 13.44 -9.47
CA LEU A 114 12.56 12.06 -9.71
C LEU A 114 11.71 11.31 -10.73
N ARG A 115 10.47 11.72 -10.93
CA ARG A 115 9.47 10.95 -11.68
C ARG A 115 9.94 10.69 -13.10
N ASP A 116 9.90 9.42 -13.49
CA ASP A 116 10.28 8.90 -14.80
C ASP A 116 11.73 9.17 -15.23
N ARG A 117 12.57 9.68 -14.33
CA ARG A 117 14.01 9.82 -14.55
C ARG A 117 14.74 8.53 -14.23
N GLU A 118 15.88 8.36 -14.89
CA GLU A 118 16.88 7.36 -14.51
C GLU A 118 17.79 7.97 -13.45
N VAL A 119 18.04 7.22 -12.38
CA VAL A 119 18.88 7.62 -11.25
C VAL A 119 19.86 6.51 -10.92
N GLU A 120 20.98 6.88 -10.34
CA GLU A 120 21.92 5.95 -9.71
C GLU A 120 21.38 5.53 -8.35
N VAL A 121 21.46 4.23 -8.06
CA VAL A 121 20.92 3.65 -6.84
C VAL A 121 21.97 2.78 -6.18
N GLU A 122 22.25 3.08 -4.92
CA GLU A 122 23.04 2.21 -4.05
C GLU A 122 22.17 1.78 -2.87
N GLY A 123 22.19 0.50 -2.51
CA GLY A 123 21.41 0.05 -1.35
C GLY A 123 21.64 -1.40 -0.96
N THR A 124 21.19 -1.73 0.25
CA THR A 124 21.22 -3.10 0.77
C THR A 124 19.83 -3.72 0.72
N VAL A 125 19.72 -4.87 0.06
CA VAL A 125 18.47 -5.61 -0.07
C VAL A 125 18.04 -6.11 1.32
N ASN A 126 16.93 -5.59 1.81
CA ASN A 126 16.34 -6.03 3.07
C ASN A 126 15.47 -7.30 2.87
N SER A 127 14.73 -7.39 1.77
CA SER A 127 14.01 -8.62 1.43
C SER A 127 13.71 -8.72 -0.07
N VAL A 128 13.56 -9.97 -0.53
CA VAL A 128 13.09 -10.31 -1.88
C VAL A 128 11.80 -11.11 -1.73
N LYS A 129 10.72 -10.65 -2.37
CA LYS A 129 9.39 -11.26 -2.25
C LYS A 129 8.73 -11.41 -3.61
N PRO A 130 7.96 -12.49 -3.88
CA PRO A 130 7.12 -12.56 -5.07
C PRO A 130 6.16 -11.37 -5.15
N TRP A 131 6.01 -10.80 -6.34
CA TRP A 131 5.08 -9.71 -6.62
C TRP A 131 3.84 -10.25 -7.33
N PHE A 132 2.71 -10.15 -6.65
CA PHE A 132 1.43 -10.64 -7.14
C PHE A 132 0.44 -9.52 -7.42
N LYS A 133 -0.44 -9.78 -8.38
CA LYS A 133 -1.57 -8.93 -8.72
C LYS A 133 -2.84 -9.76 -8.86
N GLU A 134 -3.89 -9.36 -8.16
CA GLU A 134 -5.23 -9.93 -8.29
C GLU A 134 -6.04 -9.11 -9.30
N LEU A 135 -6.62 -9.79 -10.29
CA LEU A 135 -7.51 -9.22 -11.28
C LEU A 135 -8.95 -9.68 -11.04
N PRO A 136 -9.94 -8.85 -11.41
CA PRO A 136 -11.33 -9.24 -11.27
C PRO A 136 -11.62 -10.42 -12.20
N ALA A 137 -12.57 -11.23 -11.78
CA ALA A 137 -12.99 -12.42 -12.48
C ALA A 137 -13.82 -12.03 -13.72
N LEU A 138 -13.18 -11.77 -14.86
CA LEU A 138 -13.88 -11.56 -16.14
C LEU A 138 -14.45 -12.90 -16.61
N GLY A 139 -15.66 -13.23 -16.16
CA GLY A 139 -16.37 -14.46 -16.56
C GLY A 139 -16.04 -15.72 -15.76
N SER A 140 -15.25 -15.63 -14.69
CA SER A 140 -15.02 -16.71 -13.71
C SER A 140 -15.69 -16.42 -12.37
N ALA A 141 -15.92 -17.45 -11.55
CA ALA A 141 -16.48 -17.27 -10.20
C ALA A 141 -15.44 -16.77 -9.17
N ARG A 142 -14.14 -16.76 -9.52
CA ARG A 142 -13.04 -16.42 -8.61
C ARG A 142 -12.05 -15.46 -9.28
N PRO A 143 -11.49 -14.51 -8.52
CA PRO A 143 -10.47 -13.58 -9.01
C PRO A 143 -9.20 -14.33 -9.42
N VAL A 144 -8.48 -13.75 -10.38
CA VAL A 144 -7.26 -14.36 -10.95
C VAL A 144 -6.04 -13.73 -10.31
N LEU A 145 -5.24 -14.55 -9.64
CA LEU A 145 -3.96 -14.13 -9.09
C LEU A 145 -2.85 -14.30 -10.13
N ILE A 146 -2.10 -13.23 -10.42
CA ILE A 146 -1.03 -13.20 -11.42
C ILE A 146 0.32 -12.96 -10.74
N PHE A 147 1.32 -13.76 -11.12
CA PHE A 147 2.70 -13.60 -10.72
C PHE A 147 3.48 -12.73 -11.72
N LEU A 148 3.82 -11.51 -11.32
CA LEU A 148 4.45 -10.49 -12.17
C LEU A 148 5.98 -10.56 -12.19
N GLY A 149 6.59 -11.06 -11.11
CA GLY A 149 8.03 -11.04 -10.91
C GLY A 149 8.35 -10.92 -9.43
N PHE A 150 9.45 -10.26 -9.07
CA PHE A 150 9.84 -10.09 -7.67
C PHE A 150 9.89 -8.62 -7.29
N LEU A 151 9.60 -8.34 -6.03
CA LEU A 151 9.72 -7.05 -5.39
C LEU A 151 10.86 -7.13 -4.39
N LEU A 152 11.90 -6.34 -4.64
CA LEU A 152 12.98 -6.09 -3.70
C LEU A 152 12.59 -4.89 -2.86
N ASN A 153 12.87 -4.94 -1.57
CA ASN A 153 12.91 -3.73 -0.75
C ASN A 153 14.28 -3.51 -0.14
N PHE A 154 14.62 -2.25 0.05
CA PHE A 154 15.86 -1.79 0.65
C PHE A 154 15.51 -1.11 1.97
N SER A 155 16.24 -1.43 3.04
CA SER A 155 16.10 -0.73 4.33
C SER A 155 16.63 0.69 4.25
N HIS A 156 17.71 0.87 3.50
CA HIS A 156 18.32 2.16 3.16
C HIS A 156 18.70 2.13 1.69
N ALA A 157 18.44 3.24 1.00
CA ALA A 157 18.85 3.40 -0.40
C ALA A 157 19.29 4.84 -0.64
N TYR A 158 20.35 5.00 -1.42
CA TYR A 158 20.76 6.27 -1.99
C TYR A 158 20.17 6.38 -3.40
N LEU A 159 19.50 7.48 -3.71
CA LEU A 159 19.01 7.83 -5.04
C LEU A 159 19.77 9.08 -5.50
N ASP A 160 20.73 8.90 -6.40
CA ASP A 160 21.79 9.86 -6.71
C ASP A 160 22.50 10.34 -5.42
N LEU A 161 22.29 11.59 -5.01
CA LEU A 161 22.87 12.21 -3.81
C LEU A 161 21.94 12.19 -2.59
N TRP A 162 20.75 11.58 -2.71
CA TRP A 162 19.72 11.62 -1.68
C TRP A 162 19.64 10.29 -0.92
N HIS A 163 19.81 10.34 0.39
CA HIS A 163 19.59 9.20 1.27
C HIS A 163 18.10 9.07 1.59
N TRP A 164 17.46 8.04 1.03
CA TRP A 164 16.07 7.69 1.28
C TRP A 164 15.95 6.86 2.55
N LEU A 165 15.33 7.44 3.58
CA LEU A 165 15.24 6.85 4.93
C LEU A 165 14.13 5.81 5.10
N ASP A 166 13.23 5.72 4.13
CA ASP A 166 12.10 4.81 4.12
C ASP A 166 12.42 3.53 3.33
N LEU A 167 11.54 2.53 3.39
CA LEU A 167 11.63 1.39 2.46
C LEU A 167 11.54 1.87 1.00
N CYS A 168 12.60 1.62 0.23
CA CYS A 168 12.61 1.78 -1.22
C CYS A 168 12.27 0.44 -1.88
N TYR A 169 11.55 0.45 -3.00
CA TYR A 169 11.10 -0.76 -3.67
C TYR A 169 11.65 -0.83 -5.09
N LEU A 170 12.12 -2.00 -5.52
CA LEU A 170 12.53 -2.28 -6.89
C LEU A 170 11.74 -3.47 -7.43
N THR A 171 11.10 -3.30 -8.58
CA THR A 171 10.48 -4.41 -9.31
C THR A 171 11.48 -5.04 -10.28
N ILE A 172 11.66 -6.36 -10.20
CA ILE A 172 12.50 -7.13 -11.12
C ILE A 172 11.71 -8.24 -11.81
N SER A 173 12.17 -8.65 -12.99
CA SER A 173 11.55 -9.75 -13.74
C SER A 173 11.95 -11.12 -13.18
N LYS A 174 11.26 -12.16 -13.64
CA LYS A 174 11.54 -13.56 -13.24
C LYS A 174 12.91 -14.00 -13.73
N GLU A 175 13.27 -13.60 -14.94
CA GLU A 175 14.54 -13.89 -15.60
C GLU A 175 15.70 -13.20 -14.88
N MET A 176 15.47 -11.96 -14.44
CA MET A 176 16.45 -11.21 -13.67
C MET A 176 16.72 -11.86 -12.31
N GLN A 177 15.68 -12.32 -11.61
CA GLN A 177 15.85 -13.08 -10.37
C GLN A 177 16.52 -14.44 -10.61
N ALA A 178 16.20 -15.15 -11.70
CA ALA A 178 16.84 -16.42 -12.03
C ALA A 178 18.33 -16.25 -12.38
N ARG A 179 18.70 -15.13 -13.01
CA ARG A 179 20.09 -14.82 -13.38
C ARG A 179 20.93 -14.35 -12.19
N TYR A 180 20.41 -13.44 -11.40
CA TYR A 180 21.18 -12.78 -10.34
C TYR A 180 20.91 -13.33 -8.95
N CYS A 181 19.90 -14.18 -8.76
CA CYS A 181 19.59 -14.84 -7.49
C CYS A 181 19.61 -13.86 -6.30
N PHE A 182 18.89 -12.72 -6.42
CA PHE A 182 18.91 -11.71 -5.37
C PHE A 182 18.38 -12.27 -4.06
N ARG A 183 19.01 -11.84 -2.97
CA ARG A 183 18.72 -12.29 -1.61
C ARG A 183 18.93 -11.17 -0.60
N LYS A 184 18.36 -11.37 0.59
CA LYS A 184 18.56 -10.48 1.74
C LYS A 184 20.06 -10.33 2.03
N GLY A 185 20.48 -9.09 2.26
CA GLY A 185 21.86 -8.69 2.53
C GLY A 185 22.71 -8.40 1.29
N ASP A 186 22.19 -8.60 0.07
CA ASP A 186 22.93 -8.18 -1.13
C ASP A 186 23.10 -6.66 -1.14
N ARG A 187 24.33 -6.19 -1.36
CA ARG A 187 24.65 -4.78 -1.60
C ARG A 187 24.78 -4.53 -3.09
N LEU A 188 23.94 -3.64 -3.60
CA LEU A 188 23.79 -3.40 -5.03
C LEU A 188 24.07 -1.93 -5.35
N SER A 189 24.78 -1.71 -6.46
CA SER A 189 24.83 -0.44 -7.17
C SER A 189 24.26 -0.64 -8.58
N PHE A 190 23.35 0.23 -9.02
CA PHE A 190 22.71 0.10 -10.33
C PHE A 190 22.06 1.40 -10.79
N ARG A 191 21.66 1.46 -12.06
CA ARG A 191 20.76 2.50 -12.58
C ARG A 191 19.34 1.99 -12.74
N ALA A 192 18.35 2.80 -12.39
CA ALA A 192 16.96 2.45 -12.58
C ALA A 192 16.10 3.68 -12.87
N ARG A 193 14.96 3.46 -13.53
CA ARG A 193 13.93 4.49 -13.65
C ARG A 193 13.07 4.52 -12.39
N VAL A 194 12.64 5.72 -12.00
CA VAL A 194 11.76 5.92 -10.84
C VAL A 194 10.33 6.17 -11.31
N ARG A 195 9.35 5.47 -10.74
CA ARG A 195 7.93 5.84 -10.82
C ARG A 195 7.41 6.16 -9.44
N VAL A 196 6.39 7.01 -9.35
CA VAL A 196 5.76 7.34 -8.07
C VAL A 196 4.47 6.53 -7.92
N ASP A 197 4.41 5.66 -6.90
CA ASP A 197 3.22 4.87 -6.54
C ASP A 197 2.71 5.27 -5.16
N LYS A 198 1.53 5.89 -5.12
CA LYS A 198 0.87 6.36 -3.89
C LYS A 198 1.82 7.16 -2.97
N GLY A 199 2.57 8.09 -3.55
CA GLY A 199 3.51 8.93 -2.81
C GLY A 199 4.83 8.25 -2.42
N ARG A 200 5.17 7.10 -3.02
CA ARG A 200 6.45 6.40 -2.80
C ARG A 200 7.22 6.27 -4.11
N PRO A 201 8.55 6.47 -4.11
CA PRO A 201 9.38 6.09 -5.23
C PRO A 201 9.43 4.56 -5.35
N VAL A 202 9.23 4.06 -6.56
CA VAL A 202 9.37 2.65 -6.93
C VAL A 202 10.30 2.58 -8.13
N LEU A 203 11.39 1.86 -7.97
CA LEU A 203 12.40 1.64 -8.99
C LEU A 203 11.94 0.56 -9.96
N TYR A 204 12.21 0.76 -11.25
CA TYR A 204 11.89 -0.18 -12.32
C TYR A 204 12.90 -0.06 -13.46
N ARG A 205 12.94 -1.07 -14.35
CA ARG A 205 13.90 -1.12 -15.48
C ARG A 205 15.36 -0.95 -15.04
N MET A 206 15.79 -1.78 -14.10
CA MET A 206 17.18 -1.82 -13.63
C MET A 206 18.16 -2.14 -14.77
N ARG A 207 19.28 -1.42 -14.78
CA ARG A 207 20.39 -1.51 -15.75
C ARG A 207 21.72 -1.29 -15.02
N GLN A 208 22.82 -1.69 -15.66
CA GLN A 208 24.19 -1.47 -15.13
C GLN A 208 24.34 -1.95 -13.68
N LEU A 209 23.90 -3.18 -13.41
CA LEU A 209 23.98 -3.76 -12.08
C LEU A 209 25.42 -4.13 -11.73
N GLU A 210 25.87 -3.63 -10.60
CA GLU A 210 27.07 -4.05 -9.89
C GLU A 210 26.65 -4.66 -8.55
N LEU A 211 27.06 -5.91 -8.34
CA LEU A 211 26.83 -6.63 -7.09
C LEU A 211 28.12 -6.53 -6.27
N GLU A 212 28.12 -5.61 -5.31
CA GLU A 212 29.31 -5.32 -4.49
C GLU A 212 29.54 -6.39 -3.43
N GLN A 213 28.46 -6.83 -2.78
CA GLN A 213 28.51 -7.81 -1.72
C GLN A 213 27.31 -8.76 -1.80
N ARG A 214 27.57 -10.04 -1.55
CA ARG A 214 26.52 -11.04 -1.38
C ARG A 214 26.04 -11.13 0.05
N GLY A 215 24.71 -11.16 0.22
CA GLY A 215 24.09 -11.45 1.50
C GLY A 215 24.02 -12.95 1.80
N GLU A 216 23.75 -13.27 3.07
CA GLU A 216 23.68 -14.65 3.58
C GLU A 216 22.30 -15.31 3.41
N GLY A 217 21.34 -14.63 2.78
CA GLY A 217 19.97 -15.12 2.64
C GLY A 217 19.78 -16.21 1.58
N ARG A 218 18.68 -16.95 1.70
CA ARG A 218 18.12 -17.72 0.58
C ARG A 218 17.54 -16.76 -0.47
N TYR A 219 17.67 -17.13 -1.74
CA TYR A 219 16.97 -16.46 -2.82
C TYR A 219 15.68 -17.21 -3.18
N TRP A 220 14.69 -16.48 -3.70
CA TRP A 220 13.47 -17.10 -4.21
C TRP A 220 13.69 -17.66 -5.61
N THR A 221 13.18 -18.87 -5.84
CA THR A 221 13.06 -19.44 -7.19
C THR A 221 11.66 -19.19 -7.77
N MET A 222 11.52 -19.32 -9.09
CA MET A 222 10.23 -19.23 -9.76
C MET A 222 9.25 -20.31 -9.27
N SER A 223 9.72 -21.55 -9.12
CA SER A 223 8.89 -22.67 -8.67
C SER A 223 8.34 -22.44 -7.26
N GLU A 224 9.16 -21.89 -6.37
CA GLU A 224 8.75 -21.52 -5.02
C GLU A 224 7.71 -20.40 -5.01
N ALA A 225 7.90 -19.38 -5.86
CA ALA A 225 6.95 -18.29 -5.99
C ALA A 225 5.58 -18.79 -6.52
N LEU A 226 5.58 -19.70 -7.49
CA LEU A 226 4.34 -20.30 -8.03
C LEU A 226 3.65 -21.22 -7.02
N LEU A 227 4.41 -21.95 -6.20
CA LEU A 227 3.83 -22.71 -5.09
C LEU A 227 3.20 -21.77 -4.06
N ALA A 228 3.92 -20.72 -3.66
CA ALA A 228 3.43 -19.71 -2.73
C ALA A 228 2.19 -18.96 -3.26
N GLN A 229 2.09 -18.77 -4.58
CA GLN A 229 0.91 -18.22 -5.23
C GLN A 229 -0.34 -19.10 -5.00
N LYS A 230 -0.18 -20.44 -5.02
CA LYS A 230 -1.28 -21.39 -4.80
C LYS A 230 -1.65 -21.54 -3.32
N LEU A 231 -0.66 -21.51 -2.44
CA LEU A 231 -0.85 -21.70 -1.00
C LEU A 231 -1.23 -20.41 -0.28
N GLY A 232 -0.90 -19.26 -0.88
CA GLY A 232 -1.02 -17.95 -0.26
C GLY A 232 -2.43 -17.67 0.24
N ARG A 233 -2.54 -17.15 1.47
CA ARG A 233 -3.81 -16.69 2.04
C ARG A 233 -3.80 -15.17 2.24
N PRO A 234 -4.81 -14.45 1.74
CA PRO A 234 -4.93 -13.03 2.02
C PRO A 234 -5.20 -12.82 3.50
N LEU A 235 -4.50 -11.88 4.10
CA LEU A 235 -4.68 -11.49 5.49
C LEU A 235 -5.72 -10.38 5.59
N LEU A 236 -6.46 -10.39 6.69
CA LEU A 236 -7.30 -9.26 7.08
C LEU A 236 -6.37 -8.13 7.58
N GLY A 237 -6.28 -7.05 6.81
CA GLY A 237 -5.41 -5.92 7.12
C GLY A 237 -3.94 -6.10 6.72
N GLN A 238 -3.07 -5.23 7.24
CA GLN A 238 -1.63 -5.21 6.96
C GLN A 238 -0.83 -5.06 8.27
N PRO A 239 -0.87 -6.06 9.17
CA PRO A 239 -0.15 -5.98 10.45
C PRO A 239 1.36 -5.84 10.22
N GLU A 240 2.02 -4.96 10.98
CA GLU A 240 3.42 -4.60 10.80
C GLU A 240 4.37 -5.82 10.83
N ARG A 241 4.15 -6.74 11.78
CA ARG A 241 4.90 -8.01 11.86
C ARG A 241 4.86 -8.78 10.55
N CYS A 242 3.73 -8.81 9.85
CA CYS A 242 3.60 -9.56 8.61
C CYS A 242 4.21 -8.80 7.42
N LEU A 243 4.23 -7.46 7.46
CA LEU A 243 4.95 -6.65 6.47
C LEU A 243 6.48 -6.89 6.56
N ALA A 244 6.99 -6.98 7.79
CA ALA A 244 8.40 -7.28 8.08
C ALA A 244 8.76 -8.76 7.84
N CYS A 245 7.82 -9.69 8.04
CA CYS A 245 8.02 -11.12 7.81
C CYS A 245 8.45 -11.45 6.38
N GLU A 246 9.41 -12.36 6.21
CA GLU A 246 9.89 -12.84 4.90
C GLU A 246 8.80 -13.51 4.05
N LYS A 247 7.74 -13.99 4.71
CA LYS A 247 6.60 -14.68 4.11
C LYS A 247 5.37 -13.79 3.90
N GLY A 248 5.41 -12.52 4.29
CA GLY A 248 4.32 -11.59 3.96
C GLY A 248 4.60 -10.84 2.65
N ALA A 249 3.81 -11.06 1.61
CA ALA A 249 3.96 -10.41 0.31
C ALA A 249 2.82 -9.42 0.03
N LEU A 250 3.15 -8.28 -0.57
CA LEU A 250 2.14 -7.32 -1.00
C LEU A 250 1.39 -7.87 -2.22
N LEU A 251 0.06 -7.79 -2.17
CA LEU A 251 -0.84 -8.17 -3.23
C LEU A 251 -1.55 -6.93 -3.76
N ASP A 252 -1.28 -6.55 -5.01
CA ASP A 252 -2.01 -5.47 -5.66
C ASP A 252 -3.37 -5.98 -6.15
N VAL A 253 -4.46 -5.39 -5.70
CA VAL A 253 -5.83 -5.84 -6.02
C VAL A 253 -6.50 -4.87 -6.98
N VAL A 254 -7.06 -5.36 -8.07
CA VAL A 254 -7.93 -4.59 -8.97
C VAL A 254 -9.35 -5.11 -8.80
N GLY A 255 -10.18 -4.35 -8.10
CA GLY A 255 -11.60 -4.64 -7.91
C GLY A 255 -12.47 -4.25 -9.10
N GLU A 256 -13.74 -4.62 -9.02
CA GLU A 256 -14.76 -4.22 -10.00
C GLU A 256 -14.85 -2.69 -10.11
N GLY A 257 -15.05 -2.19 -11.34
CA GLY A 257 -15.02 -0.76 -11.63
C GLY A 257 -13.63 -0.11 -11.57
N GLY A 258 -12.54 -0.91 -11.58
CA GLY A 258 -11.17 -0.41 -11.66
C GLY A 258 -10.60 0.13 -10.34
N ARG A 259 -11.28 -0.10 -9.22
CA ARG A 259 -10.80 0.28 -7.88
C ARG A 259 -9.51 -0.48 -7.56
N LYS A 260 -8.45 0.23 -7.15
CA LYS A 260 -7.15 -0.36 -6.85
C LYS A 260 -6.90 -0.43 -5.35
N GLY A 261 -6.78 -1.63 -4.82
CA GLY A 261 -6.42 -1.92 -3.44
C GLY A 261 -5.02 -2.50 -3.31
N ARG A 262 -4.55 -2.64 -2.08
CA ARG A 262 -3.37 -3.45 -1.75
C ARG A 262 -3.67 -4.25 -0.49
N HIS A 263 -3.56 -5.57 -0.59
CA HIS A 263 -3.71 -6.48 0.54
C HIS A 263 -2.35 -7.07 0.90
N LEU A 264 -2.28 -7.78 2.03
CA LEU A 264 -1.12 -8.57 2.42
C LEU A 264 -1.45 -10.05 2.25
N LEU A 265 -0.53 -10.82 1.68
CA LEU A 265 -0.66 -12.24 1.42
C LEU A 265 0.37 -12.99 2.27
N CYS A 266 -0.07 -13.94 3.10
CA CYS A 266 0.85 -14.87 3.76
C CYS A 266 1.21 -16.00 2.81
N LEU A 267 2.47 -16.09 2.42
CA LEU A 267 3.00 -17.06 1.46
C LEU A 267 3.04 -18.50 2.02
N ASP A 268 3.00 -18.66 3.34
CA ASP A 268 2.93 -19.97 4.00
C ASP A 268 1.47 -20.44 4.21
N GLY A 269 0.49 -19.63 3.84
CA GLY A 269 -0.93 -19.99 3.92
C GLY A 269 -1.57 -19.81 5.30
N VAL A 270 -0.93 -19.09 6.22
CA VAL A 270 -1.52 -18.71 7.51
C VAL A 270 -2.58 -17.63 7.27
N ALA A 271 -3.83 -17.89 7.68
CA ALA A 271 -4.95 -16.96 7.47
C ALA A 271 -5.06 -15.91 8.58
N ASP A 272 -4.78 -16.31 9.83
CA ASP A 272 -4.81 -15.42 10.98
C ASP A 272 -3.38 -15.12 11.47
N PRO A 273 -2.94 -13.86 11.44
CA PRO A 273 -1.67 -13.46 12.00
C PRO A 273 -1.51 -13.86 13.48
N GLY A 274 -2.59 -13.83 14.27
CA GLY A 274 -2.60 -14.12 15.71
C GLY A 274 -2.06 -15.51 16.05
N SER A 275 -2.42 -16.51 15.24
CA SER A 275 -1.99 -17.90 15.36
C SER A 275 -0.64 -18.22 14.72
N CYS A 276 0.06 -17.24 14.13
CA CYS A 276 1.35 -17.46 13.48
C CYS A 276 2.48 -17.62 14.51
N LEU A 277 3.15 -18.77 14.51
CA LEU A 277 4.28 -19.08 15.40
C LEU A 277 5.61 -18.44 14.99
N ARG A 278 5.68 -17.77 13.83
CA ARG A 278 6.91 -17.11 13.38
C ARG A 278 7.16 -15.86 14.22
N GLN A 279 8.27 -15.85 14.96
CA GLN A 279 8.84 -14.62 15.49
C GLN A 279 9.50 -13.85 14.33
N VAL A 280 9.30 -12.53 14.31
CA VAL A 280 9.81 -11.62 13.27
C VAL A 280 11.01 -10.88 13.82
#